data_AF-A0A849KAT9-F1
#
_entry.id   AF-A0A849KAT9-F1
#
_cell.length_a   1.000
_cell.length_b   1.000
_cell.length_c   1.000
_cell.angle_alpha   90.00
_cell.angle_beta   90.00
_cell.angle_gamma   90.00
#
_symmetry.space_group_name_H-M   'P 1'
#
loop_
_entity.id
_entity.type
_entity.pdbx_description
1 polymer ?
#
loop_
_entity_poly.entity_id
_entity_poly.type
_entity_poly.pdbx_seq_one_letter_code
_entity_poly.pdbx_strand_id
1 'polypeptide(L)'
;MMRDVVELIGSWLAAAGTALFSAGAICLFRRRRGIDEERQVLRLASDIVAVAGTVDADLSRVAEDRSFTRFANRCRECSERAHEALQEGKGLRQLEAGRLTGILLLLHDDHRRMVDLRSELDRALAAWLDARGEDGPPVFRYVRPRRSSWHSSISTRPSTLG
;
A
#
# COMPACT_ATOMS: atom_id res chain seq x y z
N MET A 1 -58.20 7.43 20.43
CA MET A 1 -58.36 6.50 19.29
C MET A 1 -57.76 7.03 17.99
N MET A 2 -58.27 8.08 17.32
CA MET A 2 -57.63 8.57 16.08
C MET A 2 -56.25 9.22 16.30
N ARG A 3 -56.02 9.88 17.44
CA ARG A 3 -54.73 10.51 17.77
C ARG A 3 -53.60 9.49 17.97
N ASP A 4 -53.90 8.37 18.62
CA ASP A 4 -52.92 7.32 18.95
C ASP A 4 -52.41 6.61 17.68
N VAL A 5 -53.27 6.44 16.67
CA VAL A 5 -52.90 5.83 15.39
C VAL A 5 -51.97 6.74 14.58
N VAL A 6 -52.19 8.06 14.63
CA VAL A 6 -51.34 9.04 13.93
C VAL A 6 -49.95 9.12 14.56
N GLU A 7 -49.85 9.08 15.90
CA GLU A 7 -48.56 9.04 16.59
C GLU A 7 -47.80 7.73 16.33
N LEU A 8 -48.51 6.59 16.29
CA LEU A 8 -47.91 5.30 15.97
C LEU A 8 -47.31 5.31 14.55
N ILE A 9 -48.09 5.75 13.55
CA ILE A 9 -47.65 5.82 12.14
C ILE A 9 -46.48 6.80 11.98
N GLY A 10 -46.50 7.94 12.67
CA GLY A 10 -45.40 8.91 12.67
C GLY A 10 -44.10 8.33 13.21
N SER A 11 -44.15 7.55 14.30
CA SER A 11 -42.97 6.90 14.87
C SER A 11 -42.36 5.84 13.95
N TRP A 12 -43.19 5.06 13.25
CA TRP A 12 -42.75 4.04 12.31
C TRP A 12 -42.10 4.66 11.07
N LEU A 13 -42.66 5.74 10.53
CA LEU A 13 -42.08 6.47 9.40
C LEU A 13 -40.75 7.14 9.78
N ALA A 14 -40.65 7.69 10.99
CA ALA A 14 -39.40 8.26 11.50
C ALA A 14 -38.32 7.18 11.66
N ALA A 15 -38.67 6.02 12.25
CA ALA A 15 -37.76 4.89 12.41
C ALA A 15 -37.29 4.32 11.05
N ALA A 16 -38.21 4.13 10.11
CA ALA A 16 -37.90 3.67 8.75
C ALA A 16 -37.00 4.67 8.00
N GLY A 17 -37.26 5.97 8.15
CA GLY A 17 -36.42 7.03 7.60
C GLY A 17 -34.99 7.00 8.14
N THR A 18 -34.82 6.85 9.46
CA THR A 18 -33.49 6.71 10.07
C THR A 18 -32.77 5.42 9.69
N ALA A 19 -33.49 4.31 9.51
CA ALA A 19 -32.91 3.03 9.09
C ALA A 19 -32.39 3.10 7.64
N LEU A 20 -33.16 3.72 6.73
CA LEU A 20 -32.73 3.92 5.34
C LEU A 20 -31.56 4.90 5.23
N PHE A 21 -31.57 5.98 6.02
CA PHE A 21 -30.46 6.93 6.05
C PHE A 21 -29.17 6.31 6.58
N SER A 22 -29.24 5.53 7.66
CA SER A 22 -28.08 4.84 8.23
C SER A 22 -27.57 3.73 7.31
N ALA A 23 -28.44 2.94 6.68
CA ALA A 23 -28.05 1.93 5.68
C ALA A 23 -27.39 2.59 4.45
N GLY A 24 -27.93 3.70 3.96
CA GLY A 24 -27.35 4.49 2.87
C GLY A 24 -25.98 5.06 3.24
N ALA A 25 -25.84 5.62 4.44
CA ALA A 25 -24.58 6.13 4.94
C ALA A 25 -23.52 5.02 5.08
N ILE A 26 -23.88 3.86 5.65
CA ILE A 26 -22.97 2.71 5.78
C ILE A 26 -22.53 2.19 4.41
N CYS A 27 -23.45 2.11 3.44
CA CYS A 27 -23.14 1.69 2.07
C CYS A 27 -22.17 2.68 1.39
N LEU A 28 -22.42 3.99 1.51
CA LEU A 28 -21.53 5.03 0.99
C LEU A 28 -20.16 5.02 1.67
N PHE A 29 -20.09 4.81 2.98
CA PHE A 29 -18.84 4.70 3.72
C PHE A 29 -18.02 3.48 3.28
N ARG A 30 -18.66 2.31 3.12
CA ARG A 30 -18.00 1.11 2.60
C ARG A 30 -17.47 1.32 1.18
N ARG A 31 -18.26 1.96 0.32
CA ARG A 31 -17.86 2.26 -1.05
C ARG A 31 -16.69 3.26 -1.12
N ARG A 32 -16.72 4.34 -0.32
CA ARG A 32 -15.61 5.30 -0.24
C ARG A 32 -14.32 4.64 0.25
N ARG A 33 -14.42 3.82 1.31
CA ARG A 33 -13.28 3.10 1.87
C ARG A 33 -12.61 2.19 0.84
N GLY A 34 -13.38 1.43 0.06
CA GLY A 34 -12.84 0.59 -1.01
C GLY A 34 -12.08 1.39 -2.09
N ILE A 35 -12.58 2.57 -2.45
CA ILE A 35 -11.92 3.46 -3.43
C ILE A 35 -10.58 3.99 -2.89
N ASP A 36 -10.54 4.37 -1.61
CA ASP A 36 -9.32 4.87 -0.98
C ASP A 36 -8.27 3.76 -0.82
N GLU A 37 -8.69 2.55 -0.45
CA GLU A 37 -7.82 1.37 -0.34
C GLU A 37 -7.27 0.95 -1.72
N GLU A 38 -8.09 0.94 -2.77
CA GLU A 38 -7.67 0.68 -4.16
C GLU A 38 -6.60 1.69 -4.62
N ARG A 39 -6.84 2.98 -4.38
CA ARG A 39 -5.86 4.03 -4.72
C ARG A 39 -4.54 3.85 -3.98
N GLN A 40 -4.59 3.41 -2.72
CA GLN A 40 -3.39 3.15 -1.94
C GLN A 40 -2.63 1.92 -2.44
N VAL A 41 -3.32 0.84 -2.81
CA VAL A 41 -2.72 -0.35 -3.43
C VAL A 41 -1.99 0.04 -4.72
N LEU A 42 -2.66 0.75 -5.63
CA LEU A 42 -2.06 1.17 -6.90
C LEU A 42 -0.88 2.12 -6.70
N ARG A 43 -0.97 3.03 -5.73
CA ARG A 43 0.12 3.94 -5.40
C ARG A 43 1.34 3.20 -4.84
N LEU A 44 1.14 2.31 -3.87
CA LEU A 44 2.23 1.52 -3.29
C LEU A 44 2.89 0.62 -4.33
N ALA A 45 2.08 -0.04 -5.16
CA ALA A 45 2.60 -0.85 -6.26
C ALA A 45 3.43 -0.03 -7.25
N SER A 46 2.96 1.17 -7.61
CA SER A 46 3.73 2.10 -8.45
C SER A 46 5.05 2.53 -7.79
N ASP A 47 5.04 2.84 -6.49
CA ASP A 47 6.25 3.23 -5.75
C ASP A 47 7.27 2.08 -5.73
N ILE A 48 6.82 0.83 -5.49
CA ILE A 48 7.69 -0.36 -5.52
C ILE A 48 8.32 -0.56 -6.90
N VAL A 49 7.53 -0.47 -7.98
CA VAL A 49 8.04 -0.63 -9.35
C VAL A 49 9.05 0.47 -9.71
N ALA A 50 8.80 1.71 -9.29
CA ALA A 50 9.75 2.81 -9.52
C ALA A 50 11.08 2.56 -8.81
N VAL A 51 11.04 2.12 -7.54
CA VAL A 51 12.25 1.78 -6.79
C VAL A 51 12.97 0.59 -7.43
N ALA A 52 12.24 -0.45 -7.80
CA ALA A 52 12.81 -1.62 -8.47
C ALA A 52 13.53 -1.24 -9.77
N GLY A 53 12.97 -0.32 -10.57
CA GLY A 53 13.63 0.21 -11.77
C GLY A 53 14.95 0.92 -11.47
N THR A 54 15.05 1.67 -10.36
CA THR A 54 16.32 2.30 -9.96
C THR A 54 17.36 1.27 -9.52
N VAL A 55 16.92 0.22 -8.80
CA VAL A 55 17.78 -0.88 -8.36
C VAL A 55 18.31 -1.67 -9.55
N ASP A 56 17.44 -1.99 -10.51
CA ASP A 56 17.82 -2.73 -11.71
C ASP A 56 18.83 -1.95 -12.57
N ALA A 57 18.62 -0.64 -12.72
CA ALA A 57 19.57 0.25 -13.39
C ALA A 57 20.94 0.26 -12.71
N ASP A 58 21.00 0.29 -11.38
CA ASP A 58 22.26 0.26 -10.65
C ASP A 58 22.95 -1.11 -10.72
N LEU A 59 22.17 -2.21 -10.63
CA LEU A 59 22.69 -3.57 -10.79
C LEU A 59 23.24 -3.82 -12.20
N SER A 60 22.64 -3.23 -13.23
CA SER A 60 23.11 -3.33 -14.62
C SER A 60 24.51 -2.73 -14.84
N ARG A 61 24.95 -1.83 -13.95
CA ARG A 61 26.31 -1.24 -14.00
C ARG A 61 27.37 -2.13 -13.38
N VAL A 62 26.96 -3.11 -12.58
CA VAL A 62 27.84 -4.00 -11.78
C VAL A 62 27.82 -5.43 -12.35
N ALA A 63 27.40 -5.58 -13.61
CA ALA A 63 26.81 -6.76 -14.27
C ALA A 63 27.55 -8.12 -14.22
N GLU A 64 28.66 -8.27 -13.50
CA GLU A 64 29.46 -9.50 -13.50
C GLU A 64 29.75 -10.10 -12.12
N ASP A 65 29.29 -9.45 -11.03
CA ASP A 65 29.58 -9.93 -9.68
C ASP A 65 28.42 -10.77 -9.11
N ARG A 66 28.69 -12.06 -8.85
CA ARG A 66 27.74 -13.04 -8.29
C ARG A 66 27.15 -12.61 -6.95
N SER A 67 27.83 -11.73 -6.21
CA SER A 67 27.33 -11.21 -4.94
C SER A 67 26.07 -10.36 -5.11
N PHE A 68 25.86 -9.75 -6.29
CA PHE A 68 24.72 -8.88 -6.57
C PHE A 68 23.49 -9.60 -7.13
N THR A 69 23.62 -10.87 -7.56
CA THR A 69 22.49 -11.68 -8.03
C THR A 69 21.41 -11.87 -6.96
N ARG A 70 21.79 -11.91 -5.68
CA ARG A 70 20.84 -12.00 -4.56
C ARG A 70 19.97 -10.75 -4.44
N PHE A 71 20.53 -9.57 -4.71
CA PHE A 71 19.76 -8.31 -4.72
C PHE A 71 18.78 -8.28 -5.90
N ALA A 72 19.22 -8.69 -7.09
CA ALA A 72 18.37 -8.79 -8.27
C ALA A 72 17.14 -9.70 -8.02
N ASN A 73 17.36 -10.88 -7.44
CA ASN A 73 16.25 -11.83 -7.18
C ASN A 73 15.23 -11.28 -6.17
N ARG A 74 15.69 -10.68 -5.06
CA ARG A 74 14.80 -10.08 -4.06
C ARG A 74 14.04 -8.87 -4.62
N CYS A 75 14.70 -8.06 -5.45
CA CYS A 75 14.08 -6.93 -6.14
C CYS A 75 12.98 -7.42 -7.10
N ARG A 76 13.30 -8.44 -7.90
CA ARG A 76 12.36 -9.05 -8.86
C ARG A 76 11.10 -9.56 -8.19
N GLU A 77 11.23 -10.34 -7.12
CA GLU A 77 10.09 -10.91 -6.38
C GLU A 77 9.11 -9.85 -5.87
N CYS A 78 9.62 -8.72 -5.34
CA CYS A 78 8.76 -7.63 -4.87
C CYS A 78 8.14 -6.85 -6.06
N SER A 79 8.90 -6.68 -7.14
CA SER A 79 8.44 -5.96 -8.33
C SER A 79 7.37 -6.73 -9.11
N GLU A 80 7.47 -8.06 -9.19
CA GLU A 80 6.50 -8.92 -9.86
C GLU A 80 5.14 -8.83 -9.16
N ARG A 81 5.12 -8.96 -7.83
CA ARG A 81 3.89 -8.82 -7.03
C ARG A 81 3.27 -7.42 -7.14
N ALA A 82 4.10 -6.38 -7.18
CA ALA A 82 3.60 -5.03 -7.44
C ALA A 82 3.05 -4.87 -8.87
N HIS A 83 3.68 -5.49 -9.86
CA HIS A 83 3.22 -5.46 -11.24
C HIS A 83 1.90 -6.20 -11.43
N GLU A 84 1.73 -7.36 -10.79
CA GLU A 84 0.46 -8.10 -10.72
C GLU A 84 -0.66 -7.21 -10.16
N ALA A 85 -0.42 -6.52 -9.05
CA ALA A 85 -1.40 -5.62 -8.46
C ALA A 85 -1.78 -4.44 -9.38
N LEU A 86 -0.85 -3.93 -10.19
CA LEU A 86 -1.13 -2.89 -11.19
C LEU A 86 -1.96 -3.43 -12.36
N GLN A 87 -1.65 -4.64 -12.84
CA GLN A 87 -2.40 -5.28 -13.93
C GLN A 87 -3.84 -5.61 -13.51
N GLU A 88 -4.02 -6.05 -12.27
CA GLU A 88 -5.31 -6.33 -11.67
C GLU A 88 -6.12 -5.06 -11.29
N GLY A 89 -5.57 -3.86 -11.51
CA GLY A 89 -6.15 -2.60 -11.01
C GLY A 89 -7.64 -2.38 -11.32
N LYS A 90 -8.15 -2.89 -12.45
CA LYS A 90 -9.59 -2.84 -12.80
C LYS A 90 -10.43 -3.88 -12.04
N GLY A 91 -9.83 -5.00 -11.65
CA GLY A 91 -10.44 -6.10 -10.89
C GLY A 91 -10.39 -5.90 -9.38
N LEU A 92 -9.49 -5.05 -8.86
CA LEU A 92 -9.39 -4.75 -7.42
C LEU A 92 -10.70 -4.26 -6.79
N ARG A 93 -11.52 -3.51 -7.56
CA ARG A 93 -12.84 -3.03 -7.11
C ARG A 93 -13.86 -4.14 -6.84
N GLN A 94 -13.66 -5.30 -7.45
CA GLN A 94 -14.56 -6.44 -7.33
C GLN A 94 -14.14 -7.37 -6.17
N LEU A 95 -12.98 -7.12 -5.56
CA LEU A 95 -12.51 -7.90 -4.43
C LEU A 95 -13.25 -7.53 -3.16
N GLU A 96 -13.47 -8.52 -2.30
CA GLU A 96 -13.98 -8.30 -0.95
C GLU A 96 -13.00 -7.43 -0.15
N ALA A 97 -13.53 -6.54 0.69
CA ALA A 97 -12.72 -5.59 1.47
C ALA A 97 -11.59 -6.26 2.30
N GLY A 98 -11.82 -7.50 2.78
CA GLY A 98 -10.80 -8.28 3.48
C GLY A 98 -9.62 -8.67 2.60
N ARG A 99 -9.86 -9.02 1.33
CA ARG A 99 -8.82 -9.40 0.37
C ARG A 99 -8.02 -8.18 -0.07
N LEU A 100 -8.68 -7.05 -0.30
CA LEU A 100 -8.03 -5.78 -0.61
C LEU A 100 -7.10 -5.31 0.51
N THR A 101 -7.54 -5.46 1.77
CA THR A 101 -6.71 -5.17 2.95
C THR A 101 -5.49 -6.07 3.02
N GLY A 102 -5.64 -7.37 2.71
CA GLY A 102 -4.52 -8.31 2.65
C GLY A 102 -3.47 -7.93 1.60
N ILE A 103 -3.91 -7.57 0.39
CA ILE A 103 -3.02 -7.09 -0.69
C ILE A 103 -2.27 -5.82 -0.26
N LEU A 104 -2.97 -4.88 0.37
CA LEU A 104 -2.37 -3.64 0.85
C LEU A 104 -1.29 -3.90 1.92
N LEU A 105 -1.54 -4.79 2.87
CA LEU A 105 -0.55 -5.17 3.89
C LEU A 105 0.69 -5.82 3.24
N LEU A 106 0.48 -6.72 2.28
CA LEU A 106 1.56 -7.38 1.56
C LEU A 106 2.42 -6.39 0.78
N LEU A 107 1.80 -5.46 0.03
CA LEU A 107 2.53 -4.41 -0.69
C LEU A 107 3.23 -3.44 0.26
N HIS A 108 2.67 -3.18 1.44
CA HIS A 108 3.35 -2.36 2.43
C HIS A 108 4.64 -3.03 2.95
N ASP A 109 4.57 -4.33 3.23
CA ASP A 109 5.74 -5.11 3.63
C ASP A 109 6.77 -5.20 2.50
N ASP A 110 6.34 -5.38 1.25
CA ASP A 110 7.23 -5.38 0.09
C ASP A 110 7.90 -4.02 -0.12
N HIS A 111 7.17 -2.92 0.05
CA HIS A 111 7.75 -1.58 0.00
C HIS A 111 8.81 -1.39 1.08
N ARG A 112 8.57 -1.85 2.32
CA ARG A 112 9.60 -1.84 3.38
C ARG A 112 10.81 -2.67 3.01
N ARG A 113 10.62 -3.90 2.54
CA ARG A 113 11.70 -4.78 2.07
C ARG A 113 12.51 -4.13 0.95
N MET A 114 11.88 -3.33 0.09
CA MET A 114 12.55 -2.64 -1.02
C MET A 114 13.38 -1.44 -0.57
N VAL A 115 12.90 -0.70 0.43
CA VAL A 115 13.69 0.36 1.07
C VAL A 115 14.92 -0.22 1.79
N ASP A 116 14.75 -1.35 2.49
CA ASP A 116 15.85 -2.04 3.16
C ASP A 116 16.85 -2.61 2.15
N LEU A 117 16.36 -3.27 1.09
CA LEU A 117 17.16 -3.80 -0.01
C LEU A 117 17.98 -2.69 -0.68
N ARG A 118 17.38 -1.52 -0.93
CA ARG A 118 18.11 -0.38 -1.47
C ARG A 118 19.23 0.06 -0.55
N SER A 119 18.96 0.16 0.75
CA SER A 119 19.96 0.57 1.75
C SER A 119 21.09 -0.45 1.91
N GLU A 120 20.81 -1.74 1.72
CA GLU A 120 21.83 -2.79 1.64
C GLU A 120 22.65 -2.69 0.34
N LEU A 121 21.98 -2.47 -0.79
CA LEU A 121 22.62 -2.33 -2.10
C LEU A 121 23.56 -1.12 -2.13
N ASP A 122 23.12 0.05 -1.66
CA ASP A 122 23.95 1.25 -1.63
C ASP A 122 25.23 1.05 -0.80
N ARG A 123 25.15 0.30 0.31
CA ARG A 123 26.32 -0.08 1.11
C ARG A 123 27.24 -1.07 0.38
N ALA A 124 26.67 -2.06 -0.29
CA ALA A 124 27.43 -3.03 -1.08
C ALA A 124 28.13 -2.37 -2.28
N LEU A 125 27.44 -1.47 -2.97
CA LEU A 125 28.00 -0.68 -4.08
C LEU A 125 29.15 0.20 -3.59
N ALA A 126 28.98 0.93 -2.49
CA ALA A 126 30.04 1.77 -1.92
C ALA A 126 31.29 0.95 -1.58
N ALA A 127 31.11 -0.22 -0.94
CA ALA A 127 32.23 -1.11 -0.62
C ALA A 127 32.90 -1.69 -1.88
N TRP A 128 32.12 -2.00 -2.92
CA TRP A 128 32.64 -2.52 -4.18
C TRP A 128 33.44 -1.45 -4.95
N LEU A 129 33.00 -0.20 -4.94
CA LEU A 129 33.69 0.94 -5.55
C LEU A 129 35.01 1.25 -4.81
N ASP A 130 34.96 1.28 -3.47
CA ASP A 130 36.13 1.48 -2.61
C ASP A 130 37.20 0.41 -2.84
N ALA A 131 36.79 -0.86 -2.93
CA ALA A 131 37.69 -1.98 -3.23
C ALA A 131 38.36 -1.90 -4.63
N ARG A 132 37.78 -1.14 -5.55
CA ARG A 132 38.32 -0.91 -6.91
C ARG A 132 39.10 0.39 -7.05
N GLY A 133 39.15 1.22 -6.01
CA GLY A 133 39.78 2.54 -6.07
C GLY A 133 39.09 3.48 -7.06
N GLU A 134 37.81 3.23 -7.37
CA GLU A 134 36.97 4.12 -8.17
C GLU A 134 36.34 5.13 -7.22
N ASP A 135 36.45 6.43 -7.53
CA ASP A 135 35.69 7.47 -6.83
C ASP A 135 34.21 7.19 -7.04
N GLY A 136 33.60 6.60 -6.01
CA GLY A 136 32.23 6.13 -6.09
C GLY A 136 31.28 7.27 -6.48
N PRO A 137 30.32 7.06 -7.41
CA PRO A 137 29.34 8.08 -7.74
C PRO A 137 28.68 8.60 -6.45
N PRO A 138 28.43 9.93 -6.37
CA PRO A 138 27.92 10.57 -5.17
C PRO A 138 26.67 9.83 -4.73
N VAL A 139 26.74 9.22 -3.54
CA VAL A 139 25.67 8.59 -2.76
C VAL A 139 24.33 8.82 -3.45
N PHE A 140 23.86 7.82 -4.21
CA PHE A 140 22.62 7.93 -4.98
C PHE A 140 21.54 8.40 -4.02
N ARG A 141 21.17 9.67 -4.17
CA ARG A 141 20.17 10.33 -3.34
C ARG A 141 18.87 9.64 -3.66
N TYR A 142 18.57 8.60 -2.92
CA TYR A 142 17.24 8.05 -2.84
C TYR A 142 16.34 9.22 -2.47
N VAL A 143 15.58 9.73 -3.43
CA VAL A 143 14.46 10.63 -3.14
C VAL A 143 13.53 9.75 -2.35
N ARG A 144 13.67 9.81 -1.01
CA ARG A 144 12.83 9.06 -0.07
C ARG A 144 11.40 9.19 -0.59
N PRO A 145 10.71 8.08 -0.94
CA PRO A 145 9.31 8.17 -1.27
C PRO A 145 8.65 8.90 -0.10
N ARG A 146 7.99 10.01 -0.44
CA ARG A 146 7.42 10.97 0.50
C ARG A 146 6.77 10.19 1.63
N ARG A 147 7.36 10.23 2.85
CA ARG A 147 6.97 9.41 4.01
C ARG A 147 5.47 9.20 3.97
N SER A 148 5.04 7.97 3.75
CA SER A 148 3.63 7.64 3.81
C SER A 148 3.17 8.04 5.21
N SER A 149 2.21 8.96 5.29
CA SER A 149 1.61 9.47 6.53
C SER A 149 0.77 8.39 7.25
N TRP A 150 1.10 7.12 7.03
CA TRP A 150 0.35 5.95 7.45
C TRP A 150 0.49 5.66 8.94
N HIS A 151 1.48 6.25 9.60
CA HIS A 151 1.68 6.11 11.05
C HIS A 151 0.60 6.78 11.92
N SER A 152 -0.37 7.51 11.35
CA SER A 152 -1.32 8.30 12.14
C SER A 152 -2.76 7.78 12.19
N SER A 153 -3.12 6.70 11.48
CA SER A 153 -4.55 6.33 11.34
C SER A 153 -4.95 4.96 11.90
N ILE A 154 -4.00 4.15 12.40
CA ILE A 154 -4.32 2.80 12.94
C ILE A 154 -4.49 2.79 14.47
N SER A 155 -4.16 3.87 15.18
CA SER A 155 -4.31 3.95 16.64
C SER A 155 -5.50 4.81 17.05
N THR A 156 -6.72 4.29 16.88
CA THR A 156 -7.87 4.59 17.77
C THR A 156 -8.98 3.60 17.46
N ARG A 157 -8.87 2.38 18.00
CA ARG A 157 -10.06 1.65 18.44
C ARG A 157 -10.17 1.90 19.95
N PRO A 158 -11.25 2.50 20.45
CA PRO A 158 -11.54 2.40 21.87
C PRO A 158 -11.85 0.94 22.18
N SER A 159 -11.01 0.32 22.98
CA SER A 159 -11.29 -0.96 23.62
C SER A 159 -12.42 -0.73 24.63
N THR A 160 -13.66 -0.76 24.17
CA THR A 160 -14.81 -1.01 25.04
C THR A 160 -15.01 -2.51 25.12
N LEU A 161 -14.67 -3.11 26.27
CA LEU A 161 -15.43 -4.13 27.01
C LEU A 161 -14.49 -4.86 27.98
N GLY A 162 -14.83 -4.77 29.26
CA GLY A 162 -14.11 -5.27 30.42
C GLY A 162 -14.47 -4.41 31.62
#